data_AF-I9NQC2-F1
#
_entry.id   AF-I9NQC2-F1
#
_cell.length_a   1.000
_cell.length_b   1.000
_cell.length_c   1.000
_cell.angle_alpha   90.00
_cell.angle_beta   90.00
_cell.angle_gamma   90.00
#
_symmetry.space_group_name_H-M   'P 1'
#
loop_
_entity.id
_entity.type
_entity.pdbx_description
1 polymer ?
#
loop_
_entity_poly.entity_id
_entity_poly.type
_entity_poly.pdbx_seq_one_letter_code
_entity_poly.pdbx_strand_id
1 'polypeptide(L)'
;MEYGREMIKSISVIIKNTNRKYLITVIAVMISIVLIVSGSFVYKNLTLIPEMFELNSELRAEGYYMGEFEFKMVGIVYYIDKGQYITAFSRLNQFHKQLKNREGLIKVPKFADKKEELEFYLGLQNPRTGAFMDDSYPLCTYVGSTLNMVNHLELLTKDLGQPLHLRYQLSFLDQMNTGEKLKTYLDDLSTAGWIASKLPKTPYILAFEIVYFSDLERVNLYDFSPEWKHALLQWFYEKQDSKTGFWGPRLRSSGQLLDSGDLVATSHIVRLFVDDQGNNRHSEFPLRYKEAMFANTLQKLSMPMPKNLAEQHDWSLATFRALRILTNFLWSDASTENKDSARKIMENIMRNKFEKFYIPDQGAFSYYSGALEADLDGTGEILDMLRNIGVLSRARQERLWGKNDQTITDLGVYNVSEIKEDDFELLKNFSDINSIRLYRIDPVHDSYTSNVVSVIYPKETSVLDSMELLPKMSRWLNETPQNMGNWISKEWLIQELAAIQNQPVPVSKGGIPLELANTVLQNNRELIVVGFDILQVPKYKMTIRIKYK
;
A
#
# COMPACT_ATOMS: atom_id res chain seq x y z
N MET A 1 -66.57 -24.40 13.87
CA MET A 1 -65.91 -25.54 13.20
C MET A 1 -66.44 -25.85 11.79
N GLU A 2 -67.60 -25.32 11.38
CA GLU A 2 -68.15 -25.51 10.01
C GLU A 2 -67.52 -24.57 8.97
N TYR A 3 -67.22 -23.32 9.33
CA TYR A 3 -66.59 -22.33 8.44
C TYR A 3 -65.19 -22.73 7.93
N GLY A 4 -64.41 -23.42 8.77
CA GLY A 4 -63.09 -23.93 8.38
C GLY A 4 -63.14 -25.09 7.37
N ARG A 5 -64.21 -25.89 7.39
CA ARG A 5 -64.39 -27.02 6.44
C ARG A 5 -64.85 -26.55 5.06
N GLU A 6 -65.68 -25.51 4.99
CA GLU A 6 -66.10 -24.86 3.74
C GLU A 6 -64.94 -24.14 3.04
N MET A 7 -64.06 -23.48 3.80
CA MET A 7 -62.87 -22.79 3.27
C MET A 7 -61.83 -23.79 2.73
N ILE A 8 -61.60 -24.92 3.43
CA ILE A 8 -60.70 -25.98 2.98
C ILE A 8 -61.28 -26.70 1.74
N LYS A 9 -62.60 -26.93 1.67
CA LYS A 9 -63.25 -27.47 0.46
C LYS A 9 -63.09 -26.51 -0.73
N SER A 10 -63.29 -25.21 -0.53
CA SER A 10 -63.18 -24.18 -1.58
C SER A 10 -61.75 -24.09 -2.13
N ILE A 11 -60.73 -24.14 -1.25
CA ILE A 11 -59.32 -24.21 -1.66
C ILE A 11 -59.02 -25.53 -2.38
N SER A 12 -59.57 -26.66 -1.94
CA SER A 12 -59.36 -27.97 -2.60
C SER A 12 -59.98 -28.04 -4.00
N VAL A 13 -61.11 -27.37 -4.25
CA VAL A 13 -61.78 -27.31 -5.56
C VAL A 13 -61.04 -26.40 -6.53
N ILE A 14 -60.52 -25.26 -6.06
CA ILE A 14 -59.68 -24.37 -6.87
C ILE A 14 -58.38 -25.07 -7.29
N ILE A 15 -57.75 -25.84 -6.39
CA ILE A 15 -56.55 -26.62 -6.72
C ILE A 15 -56.86 -27.77 -7.70
N LYS A 16 -58.07 -28.35 -7.65
CA LYS A 16 -58.48 -29.44 -8.56
C LYS A 16 -58.80 -28.98 -9.99
N ASN A 17 -59.26 -27.73 -10.17
CA ASN A 17 -59.64 -27.17 -11.49
C ASN A 17 -58.60 -26.23 -12.11
N THR A 18 -57.54 -25.86 -11.38
CA THR A 18 -56.48 -25.03 -11.93
C THR A 18 -55.49 -25.92 -12.69
N ASN A 19 -55.42 -25.74 -14.01
CA ASN A 19 -54.49 -26.47 -14.86
C ASN A 19 -53.07 -26.33 -14.28
N ARG A 20 -52.44 -27.43 -13.85
CA ARG A 20 -51.15 -27.44 -13.12
C ARG A 20 -50.09 -26.55 -13.79
N LYS A 21 -50.14 -26.44 -15.12
CA LYS A 21 -49.30 -25.54 -15.93
C LYS A 21 -49.52 -24.06 -15.62
N TYR A 22 -50.77 -23.61 -15.49
CA TYR A 22 -51.13 -22.23 -15.16
C TYR A 22 -50.65 -21.82 -13.76
N LEU A 23 -50.81 -22.70 -12.76
CA LEU A 23 -50.31 -22.44 -11.41
C LEU A 23 -48.77 -22.32 -11.38
N ILE A 24 -48.07 -23.20 -12.11
CA ILE A 24 -46.61 -23.14 -12.26
C ILE A 24 -46.19 -21.83 -12.95
N THR A 25 -46.90 -21.41 -14.00
CA THR A 25 -46.62 -20.15 -14.70
C THR A 25 -46.82 -18.93 -13.78
N VAL A 26 -47.90 -18.88 -13.00
CA VAL A 26 -48.15 -17.76 -12.07
C VAL A 26 -47.07 -17.70 -10.98
N ILE A 27 -46.68 -18.84 -10.42
CA ILE A 27 -45.60 -18.90 -9.42
C ILE A 27 -44.27 -18.46 -10.06
N ALA A 28 -43.95 -18.94 -11.27
CA ALA A 28 -42.75 -18.55 -11.97
C ALA A 28 -42.71 -17.03 -12.25
N VAL A 29 -43.83 -16.44 -12.70
CA VAL A 29 -43.95 -15.00 -12.93
C VAL A 29 -43.80 -14.20 -11.63
N MET A 30 -44.42 -14.63 -10.53
CA MET A 30 -44.23 -13.96 -9.24
C MET A 30 -42.79 -14.06 -8.75
N ILE A 31 -42.13 -15.21 -8.89
CA ILE A 31 -40.71 -15.37 -8.59
C ILE A 31 -39.88 -14.44 -9.47
N SER A 32 -40.14 -14.37 -10.78
CA SER A 32 -39.44 -13.46 -11.68
C SER A 32 -39.63 -11.99 -11.29
N ILE A 33 -40.84 -11.57 -10.93
CA ILE A 33 -41.09 -10.19 -10.47
C ILE A 33 -40.33 -9.91 -9.17
N VAL A 34 -40.37 -10.83 -8.20
CA VAL A 34 -39.61 -10.69 -6.94
C VAL A 34 -38.12 -10.61 -7.22
N LEU A 35 -37.59 -11.42 -8.13
CA LEU A 35 -36.18 -11.39 -8.53
C LEU A 35 -35.80 -10.09 -9.25
N ILE A 36 -36.66 -9.58 -10.14
CA ILE A 36 -36.43 -8.32 -10.87
C ILE A 36 -36.48 -7.13 -9.90
N VAL A 37 -37.48 -7.08 -9.01
CA VAL A 37 -37.61 -6.00 -8.02
C VAL A 37 -36.45 -6.04 -7.02
N SER A 38 -36.10 -7.23 -6.52
CA SER A 38 -34.96 -7.40 -5.62
C SER A 38 -33.65 -7.03 -6.31
N GLY A 39 -33.44 -7.50 -7.54
CA GLY A 39 -32.24 -7.18 -8.33
C GLY A 39 -32.12 -5.69 -8.64
N SER A 40 -33.22 -5.03 -9.01
CA SER A 40 -33.26 -3.59 -9.26
C SER A 40 -33.01 -2.79 -7.97
N PHE A 41 -33.54 -3.26 -6.84
CA PHE A 41 -33.28 -2.66 -5.53
C PHE A 41 -31.81 -2.79 -5.12
N VAL A 42 -31.20 -3.96 -5.28
CA VAL A 42 -29.76 -4.17 -5.03
C VAL A 42 -28.93 -3.27 -5.95
N TYR A 43 -29.23 -3.24 -7.25
CA TYR A 43 -28.50 -2.44 -8.22
C TYR A 43 -28.53 -0.94 -7.86
N LYS A 44 -29.72 -0.38 -7.61
CA LYS A 44 -29.88 1.03 -7.23
C LYS A 44 -29.10 1.42 -5.98
N ASN A 45 -28.99 0.51 -5.00
CA ASN A 45 -28.22 0.78 -3.80
C ASN A 45 -26.71 0.72 -4.05
N LEU A 46 -26.24 -0.24 -4.84
CA LEU A 46 -24.82 -0.35 -5.16
C LEU A 46 -24.32 0.82 -6.02
N THR A 47 -25.17 1.44 -6.84
CA THR A 47 -24.81 2.65 -7.61
C THR A 47 -24.55 3.88 -6.75
N LEU A 48 -24.88 3.86 -5.45
CA LEU A 48 -24.57 4.97 -4.53
C LEU A 48 -23.11 5.00 -4.09
N ILE A 49 -22.41 3.85 -4.18
CA ILE A 49 -21.05 3.72 -3.62
C ILE A 49 -20.08 4.75 -4.21
N PRO A 50 -19.99 4.96 -5.54
CA PRO A 50 -19.10 5.98 -6.12
C PRO A 50 -19.37 7.39 -5.58
N GLU A 51 -20.65 7.82 -5.55
CA GLU A 51 -21.04 9.14 -5.01
C GLU A 51 -20.65 9.26 -3.52
N MET A 52 -20.74 8.20 -2.73
CA MET A 52 -20.31 8.24 -1.32
C MET A 52 -18.80 8.46 -1.16
N PHE A 53 -17.97 7.91 -2.05
CA PHE A 53 -16.53 8.18 -2.05
C PHE A 53 -16.21 9.62 -2.50
N GLU A 54 -16.96 10.15 -3.46
CA GLU A 54 -16.87 11.57 -3.87
C GLU A 54 -17.24 12.49 -2.70
N LEU A 55 -18.39 12.25 -2.06
CA LEU A 55 -18.83 12.99 -0.87
C LEU A 55 -17.83 12.89 0.28
N ASN A 56 -17.24 11.72 0.53
CA ASN A 56 -16.17 11.57 1.51
C ASN A 56 -14.96 12.46 1.18
N SER A 57 -14.58 12.56 -0.09
CA SER A 57 -13.50 13.44 -0.53
C SER A 57 -13.82 14.91 -0.27
N GLU A 58 -15.03 15.35 -0.65
CA GLU A 58 -15.52 16.71 -0.40
C GLU A 58 -15.55 17.04 1.10
N LEU A 59 -16.10 16.16 1.91
CA LEU A 59 -16.21 16.34 3.36
C LEU A 59 -14.83 16.42 4.04
N ARG A 60 -13.85 15.62 3.61
CA ARG A 60 -12.46 15.73 4.08
C ARG A 60 -11.88 17.10 3.72
N ALA A 61 -12.09 17.58 2.50
CA ALA A 61 -11.63 18.91 2.07
C ALA A 61 -12.34 20.05 2.84
N GLU A 62 -13.59 19.85 3.24
CA GLU A 62 -14.35 20.78 4.09
C GLU A 62 -13.96 20.72 5.59
N GLY A 63 -13.08 19.80 5.99
CA GLY A 63 -12.58 19.65 7.36
C GLY A 63 -13.44 18.77 8.28
N TYR A 64 -14.25 17.87 7.74
CA TYR A 64 -14.99 16.89 8.53
C TYR A 64 -14.12 15.68 8.92
N TYR A 65 -14.37 15.14 10.10
CA TYR A 65 -13.77 13.90 10.56
C TYR A 65 -14.40 12.71 9.83
N MET A 66 -13.59 12.01 9.04
CA MET A 66 -14.01 10.89 8.19
C MET A 66 -13.26 9.58 8.49
N GLY A 67 -12.62 9.47 9.66
CA GLY A 67 -11.77 8.33 10.02
C GLY A 67 -12.48 6.97 10.06
N GLU A 68 -13.80 6.96 10.19
CA GLU A 68 -14.63 5.74 10.22
C GLU A 68 -15.17 5.31 8.84
N PHE A 69 -15.05 6.17 7.81
CA PHE A 69 -15.80 6.01 6.55
C PHE A 69 -15.59 4.64 5.89
N GLU A 70 -14.33 4.25 5.67
CA GLU A 70 -14.01 3.00 4.99
C GLU A 70 -14.45 1.78 5.82
N PHE A 71 -14.29 1.83 7.14
CA PHE A 71 -14.74 0.77 8.04
C PHE A 71 -16.26 0.63 8.06
N LYS A 72 -17.01 1.74 8.00
CA LYS A 72 -18.48 1.71 7.86
C LYS A 72 -18.89 1.07 6.53
N MET A 73 -18.21 1.40 5.44
CA MET A 73 -18.46 0.80 4.12
C MET A 73 -18.19 -0.71 4.13
N VAL A 74 -17.07 -1.16 4.69
CA VAL A 74 -16.77 -2.59 4.80
C VAL A 74 -17.72 -3.30 5.78
N GLY A 75 -18.19 -2.64 6.84
CA GLY A 75 -19.24 -3.16 7.72
C GLY A 75 -20.57 -3.38 7.01
N ILE A 76 -20.93 -2.52 6.05
CA ILE A 76 -22.09 -2.74 5.17
C ILE A 76 -21.86 -3.96 4.28
N VAL A 77 -20.66 -4.09 3.70
CA VAL A 77 -20.29 -5.28 2.90
C VAL A 77 -20.37 -6.55 3.73
N TYR A 78 -19.95 -6.52 5.00
CA TYR A 78 -20.09 -7.64 5.93
C TYR A 78 -21.55 -8.07 6.07
N TYR A 79 -22.49 -7.13 6.26
CA TYR A 79 -23.90 -7.50 6.32
C TYR A 79 -24.42 -8.10 5.01
N ILE A 80 -23.98 -7.60 3.84
CA ILE A 80 -24.31 -8.21 2.54
C ILE A 80 -23.78 -9.65 2.48
N ASP A 81 -22.54 -9.86 2.93
CA ASP A 81 -21.89 -11.16 2.95
C ASP A 81 -22.61 -12.20 3.84
N LYS A 82 -23.15 -11.74 4.97
CA LYS A 82 -23.94 -12.55 5.91
C LYS A 82 -25.42 -12.71 5.51
N GLY A 83 -25.82 -12.19 4.34
CA GLY A 83 -27.20 -12.25 3.87
C GLY A 83 -28.17 -11.32 4.61
N GLN A 84 -27.64 -10.40 5.42
CA GLN A 84 -28.41 -9.40 6.17
C GLN A 84 -28.72 -8.18 5.30
N TYR A 85 -29.34 -8.40 4.13
CA TYR A 85 -29.52 -7.38 3.09
C TYR A 85 -30.32 -6.16 3.56
N ILE A 86 -31.35 -6.36 4.38
CA ILE A 86 -32.17 -5.26 4.91
C ILE A 86 -31.31 -4.33 5.76
N THR A 87 -30.52 -4.90 6.68
CA THR A 87 -29.57 -4.15 7.52
C THR A 87 -28.55 -3.42 6.66
N ALA A 88 -27.95 -4.11 5.68
CA ALA A 88 -26.94 -3.53 4.80
C ALA A 88 -27.46 -2.31 4.02
N PHE A 89 -28.59 -2.46 3.32
CA PHE A 89 -29.13 -1.39 2.47
C PHE A 89 -29.76 -0.26 3.30
N SER A 90 -30.35 -0.55 4.46
CA SER A 90 -30.80 0.49 5.38
C SER A 90 -29.63 1.36 5.83
N ARG A 91 -28.52 0.72 6.24
CA ARG A 91 -27.30 1.44 6.66
C ARG A 91 -26.65 2.21 5.53
N LEU A 92 -26.58 1.63 4.34
CA LEU A 92 -26.02 2.32 3.17
C LEU A 92 -26.79 3.61 2.86
N ASN A 93 -28.12 3.55 2.83
CA ASN A 93 -28.96 4.72 2.59
C ASN A 93 -28.87 5.74 3.72
N GLN A 94 -28.84 5.30 4.98
CA GLN A 94 -28.68 6.20 6.12
C GLN A 94 -27.34 6.91 6.05
N PHE A 95 -26.26 6.19 5.76
CA PHE A 95 -24.93 6.75 5.68
C PHE A 95 -24.78 7.69 4.49
N HIS A 96 -25.29 7.33 3.31
CA HIS A 96 -25.35 8.23 2.15
C HIS A 96 -26.08 9.54 2.45
N LYS A 97 -27.24 9.47 3.12
CA LYS A 97 -27.97 10.67 3.56
C LYS A 97 -27.13 11.51 4.52
N GLN A 98 -26.46 10.87 5.48
CA GLN A 98 -25.58 11.52 6.45
C GLN A 98 -24.46 12.32 5.75
N LEU A 99 -23.80 11.70 4.76
CA LEU A 99 -22.76 12.35 3.96
C LEU A 99 -23.30 13.55 3.20
N LYS A 100 -24.48 13.40 2.58
CA LYS A 100 -25.09 14.44 1.76
C LYS A 100 -25.60 15.63 2.58
N ASN A 101 -26.23 15.37 3.72
CA ASN A 101 -26.85 16.41 4.56
C ASN A 101 -25.93 16.94 5.66
N ARG A 102 -24.77 16.30 5.89
CA ARG A 102 -23.79 16.61 6.95
C ARG A 102 -24.31 16.42 8.38
N GLU A 103 -25.50 15.85 8.55
CA GLU A 103 -26.15 15.71 9.86
C GLU A 103 -25.43 14.68 10.72
N GLY A 104 -25.05 15.05 11.95
CA GLY A 104 -24.31 14.16 12.85
C GLY A 104 -22.87 13.86 12.41
N LEU A 105 -22.35 14.50 11.36
CA LEU A 105 -20.91 14.50 11.08
C LEU A 105 -20.19 15.50 11.97
N ILE A 106 -18.98 15.16 12.36
CA ILE A 106 -18.15 15.99 13.24
C ILE A 106 -17.24 16.84 12.37
N LYS A 107 -17.34 18.17 12.48
CA LYS A 107 -16.39 19.08 11.86
C LYS A 107 -15.20 19.28 12.79
N VAL A 108 -13.99 19.02 12.32
CA VAL A 108 -12.77 19.16 13.11
C VAL A 108 -12.53 20.65 13.37
N PRO A 109 -12.43 21.10 14.64
CA PRO A 109 -12.20 22.51 14.94
C PRO A 109 -10.74 22.87 14.63
N LYS A 110 -10.45 24.18 14.62
CA LYS A 110 -9.05 24.63 14.68
C LYS A 110 -8.60 24.57 16.13
N PHE A 111 -7.54 23.83 16.40
CA PHE A 111 -6.98 23.71 17.74
C PHE A 111 -6.03 24.87 18.03
N ALA A 112 -6.09 25.41 19.25
CA ALA A 112 -5.15 26.43 19.73
C ALA A 112 -3.77 25.82 20.02
N ASP A 113 -3.73 24.57 20.45
CA ASP A 113 -2.52 23.81 20.74
C ASP A 113 -2.74 22.29 20.59
N LYS A 114 -1.64 21.51 20.69
CA LYS A 114 -1.68 20.04 20.58
C LYS A 114 -2.44 19.36 21.72
N LYS A 115 -2.61 20.03 22.86
CA LYS A 115 -3.34 19.46 24.01
C LYS A 115 -4.84 19.50 23.75
N GLU A 116 -5.34 20.60 23.19
CA GLU A 116 -6.73 20.70 22.74
C GLU A 116 -7.04 19.68 21.64
N GLU A 117 -6.12 19.51 20.68
CA GLU A 117 -6.22 18.49 19.63
C GLU A 117 -6.32 17.07 20.22
N LEU A 118 -5.44 16.73 21.17
CA LEU A 118 -5.46 15.44 21.86
C LEU A 118 -6.81 15.18 22.55
N GLU A 119 -7.32 16.16 23.31
CA GLU A 119 -8.58 16.02 24.05
C GLU A 119 -9.79 15.85 23.12
N PHE A 120 -9.80 16.54 21.97
CA PHE A 120 -10.83 16.37 20.96
C PHE A 120 -10.87 14.93 20.45
N TYR A 121 -9.72 14.39 20.02
CA TYR A 121 -9.66 13.04 19.47
C TYR A 121 -9.94 11.96 20.51
N LEU A 122 -9.44 12.10 21.75
CA LEU A 122 -9.82 11.23 22.87
C LEU A 122 -11.33 11.25 23.13
N GLY A 123 -11.98 12.40 22.93
CA GLY A 123 -13.42 12.57 23.05
C GLY A 123 -14.25 11.79 22.03
N LEU A 124 -13.66 11.32 20.94
CA LEU A 124 -14.33 10.50 19.93
C LEU A 124 -14.48 9.03 20.34
N GLN A 125 -13.86 8.61 21.44
CA GLN A 125 -13.89 7.22 21.89
C GLN A 125 -15.30 6.81 22.37
N ASN A 126 -15.78 5.67 21.88
CA ASN A 126 -17.07 5.13 22.28
C ASN A 126 -17.04 4.63 23.74
N PRO A 127 -17.90 5.11 24.65
CA PRO A 127 -17.90 4.73 26.07
C PRO A 127 -18.31 3.28 26.33
N ARG A 128 -19.10 2.68 25.44
CA ARG A 128 -19.64 1.33 25.61
C ARG A 128 -18.65 0.25 25.16
N THR A 129 -17.98 0.49 24.04
CA THR A 129 -17.07 -0.50 23.43
C THR A 129 -15.60 -0.18 23.66
N GLY A 130 -15.27 1.07 24.00
CA GLY A 130 -13.91 1.59 23.99
C GLY A 130 -13.32 1.81 22.60
N ALA A 131 -14.01 1.43 21.53
CA ALA A 131 -13.50 1.60 20.17
C ALA A 131 -13.63 3.05 19.71
N PHE A 132 -12.79 3.47 18.77
CA PHE A 132 -13.03 4.68 17.98
C PHE A 132 -13.91 4.35 16.77
N MET A 133 -15.10 3.81 17.05
CA MET A 133 -16.06 3.39 16.04
C MET A 133 -17.50 3.47 16.58
N ASP A 134 -18.42 3.86 15.72
CA ASP A 134 -19.87 3.73 15.93
C ASP A 134 -20.26 2.27 16.27
N ASP A 135 -20.82 2.08 17.47
CA ASP A 135 -21.14 0.76 18.02
C ASP A 135 -22.37 0.09 17.41
N SER A 136 -23.01 0.75 16.45
CA SER A 136 -24.04 0.13 15.64
C SER A 136 -23.45 -0.77 14.55
N TYR A 137 -22.16 -0.64 14.22
CA TYR A 137 -21.50 -1.45 13.19
C TYR A 137 -20.99 -2.79 13.76
N PRO A 138 -20.69 -3.80 12.91
CA PRO A 138 -20.25 -5.10 13.41
C PRO A 138 -18.85 -5.02 14.04
N LEU A 139 -18.59 -5.87 15.04
CA LEU A 139 -17.33 -5.93 15.81
C LEU A 139 -16.07 -5.86 14.94
N CYS A 140 -16.09 -6.51 13.77
CA CYS A 140 -14.96 -6.55 12.84
C CYS A 140 -14.50 -5.18 12.33
N THR A 141 -15.33 -4.15 12.44
CA THR A 141 -14.98 -2.78 12.03
C THR A 141 -14.18 -2.00 13.08
N TYR A 142 -14.10 -2.51 14.33
CA TYR A 142 -13.59 -1.73 15.45
C TYR A 142 -12.06 -1.72 15.51
N VAL A 143 -11.41 -2.84 15.13
CA VAL A 143 -9.96 -3.03 15.26
C VAL A 143 -9.18 -1.99 14.48
N GLY A 144 -9.35 -1.95 13.15
CA GLY A 144 -8.57 -1.05 12.29
C GLY A 144 -8.85 0.43 12.57
N SER A 145 -10.11 0.81 12.80
CA SER A 145 -10.45 2.19 13.12
C SER A 145 -9.84 2.66 14.45
N THR A 146 -9.84 1.78 15.47
CA THR A 146 -9.19 2.04 16.77
C THR A 146 -7.68 2.15 16.63
N LEU A 147 -7.03 1.24 15.89
CA LEU A 147 -5.58 1.28 15.65
C LEU A 147 -5.16 2.57 14.95
N ASN A 148 -5.90 3.01 13.93
CA ASN A 148 -5.63 4.28 13.24
C ASN A 148 -5.66 5.47 14.22
N MET A 149 -6.65 5.52 15.12
CA MET A 149 -6.73 6.57 16.13
C MET A 149 -5.61 6.47 17.16
N VAL A 150 -5.29 5.27 17.64
CA VAL A 150 -4.20 5.06 18.61
C VAL A 150 -2.86 5.55 18.05
N ASN A 151 -2.55 5.24 16.78
CA ASN A 151 -1.34 5.72 16.13
C ASN A 151 -1.27 7.25 16.04
N HIS A 152 -2.40 7.92 15.74
CA HIS A 152 -2.47 9.37 15.73
C HIS A 152 -2.29 9.97 17.13
N LEU A 153 -2.99 9.43 18.14
CA LEU A 153 -2.90 9.87 19.52
C LEU A 153 -1.48 9.66 20.10
N GLU A 154 -0.81 8.56 19.75
CA GLU A 154 0.57 8.30 20.16
C GLU A 154 1.51 9.41 19.70
N LEU A 155 1.41 9.84 18.43
CA LEU A 155 2.22 10.96 17.91
C LEU A 155 1.95 12.26 18.68
N LEU A 156 0.68 12.60 18.92
CA LEU A 156 0.30 13.79 19.69
C LEU A 156 0.86 13.75 21.11
N THR A 157 0.75 12.61 21.79
CA THR A 157 1.24 12.44 23.16
C THR A 157 2.77 12.49 23.25
N LYS A 158 3.47 11.95 22.25
CA LYS A 158 4.93 12.04 22.13
C LYS A 158 5.40 13.49 22.00
N ASP A 159 4.72 14.28 21.17
CA ASP A 159 5.03 15.71 21.01
C ASP A 159 4.77 16.53 22.27
N LEU A 160 3.82 16.08 23.09
CA LEU A 160 3.50 16.66 24.39
C LEU A 160 4.37 16.11 25.54
N GLY A 161 5.24 15.12 25.27
CA GLY A 161 6.10 14.51 26.27
C GLY A 161 5.36 13.71 27.35
N GLN A 162 4.20 13.14 27.02
CA GLN A 162 3.34 12.39 27.97
C GLN A 162 2.98 10.99 27.44
N PRO A 163 2.67 10.02 28.32
CA PRO A 163 2.17 8.70 27.89
C PRO A 163 0.75 8.78 27.33
N LEU A 164 0.41 7.85 26.45
CA LEU A 164 -0.95 7.71 25.91
C LEU A 164 -1.87 7.04 26.93
N HIS A 165 -2.98 7.73 27.26
CA HIS A 165 -4.07 7.19 28.05
C HIS A 165 -5.40 7.44 27.34
N LEU A 166 -6.18 6.37 27.14
CA LEU A 166 -7.53 6.46 26.57
C LEU A 166 -8.57 6.79 27.64
N ARG A 167 -9.73 7.34 27.24
CA ARG A 167 -10.83 7.67 28.16
C ARG A 167 -11.55 6.42 28.67
N TYR A 168 -11.65 5.40 27.83
CA TYR A 168 -12.33 4.14 28.11
C TYR A 168 -11.42 2.95 27.76
N GLN A 169 -11.59 1.85 28.47
CA GLN A 169 -10.91 0.59 28.16
C GLN A 169 -11.44 0.00 26.85
N LEU A 170 -10.57 -0.68 26.09
CA LEU A 170 -10.90 -1.34 24.81
C LEU A 170 -11.70 -2.64 25.01
N SER A 171 -12.85 -2.56 25.68
CA SER A 171 -13.68 -3.72 26.08
C SER A 171 -14.16 -4.58 24.91
N PHE A 172 -14.22 -4.04 23.69
CA PHE A 172 -14.53 -4.85 22.50
C PHE A 172 -13.52 -5.99 22.26
N LEU A 173 -12.27 -5.85 22.73
CA LEU A 173 -11.24 -6.88 22.62
C LEU A 173 -11.59 -8.14 23.43
N ASP A 174 -12.40 -8.03 24.49
CA ASP A 174 -12.85 -9.17 25.30
C ASP A 174 -13.68 -10.19 24.51
N GLN A 175 -14.25 -9.76 23.38
CA GLN A 175 -15.00 -10.63 22.47
C GLN A 175 -14.08 -11.52 21.62
N MET A 176 -12.78 -11.24 21.61
CA MET A 176 -11.77 -12.02 20.87
C MET A 176 -10.48 -12.29 21.65
N ASN A 177 -10.48 -12.13 22.98
CA ASN A 177 -9.28 -12.17 23.81
C ASN A 177 -8.70 -13.56 24.14
N THR A 178 -9.37 -14.65 23.72
CA THR A 178 -8.85 -16.02 23.85
C THR A 178 -8.58 -16.61 22.47
N GLY A 179 -7.71 -17.63 22.40
CA GLY A 179 -7.40 -18.29 21.13
C GLY A 179 -8.65 -18.86 20.42
N GLU A 180 -9.62 -19.39 21.16
CA GLU A 180 -10.89 -19.89 20.60
C GLU A 180 -11.73 -18.76 20.02
N LYS A 181 -11.97 -17.69 20.80
CA LYS A 181 -12.75 -16.53 20.34
C LYS A 181 -12.11 -15.85 19.13
N LEU A 182 -10.78 -15.76 19.12
CA LEU A 182 -10.02 -15.23 17.98
C LEU A 182 -10.23 -16.09 16.72
N LYS A 183 -10.13 -17.41 16.84
CA LYS A 183 -10.37 -18.32 15.70
C LYS A 183 -11.78 -18.15 15.16
N THR A 184 -12.79 -18.05 16.03
CA THR A 184 -14.17 -17.74 15.61
C THR A 184 -14.27 -16.42 14.87
N TYR A 185 -13.64 -15.36 15.39
CA TYR A 185 -13.61 -14.05 14.75
C TYR A 185 -12.98 -14.12 13.35
N LEU A 186 -11.83 -14.79 13.21
CA LEU A 186 -11.11 -14.91 11.94
C LEU A 186 -11.84 -15.80 10.93
N ASP A 187 -12.39 -16.93 11.37
CA ASP A 187 -13.16 -17.82 10.51
C ASP A 187 -14.39 -17.13 9.92
N ASP A 188 -15.06 -16.28 10.71
CA ASP A 188 -16.20 -15.49 10.27
C ASP A 188 -15.84 -14.53 9.11
N LEU A 189 -14.62 -14.00 9.10
CA LEU A 189 -14.13 -13.08 8.06
C LEU A 189 -13.42 -13.79 6.89
N SER A 190 -13.07 -15.06 7.05
CA SER A 190 -12.23 -15.81 6.10
C SER A 190 -12.94 -16.25 4.81
N THR A 191 -14.27 -16.23 4.80
CA THR A 191 -15.06 -16.65 3.65
C THR A 191 -16.01 -15.58 3.16
N ALA A 192 -16.16 -15.48 1.84
CA ALA A 192 -17.14 -14.60 1.21
C ALA A 192 -18.22 -15.41 0.49
N GLY A 193 -19.47 -14.96 0.61
CA GLY A 193 -20.58 -15.40 -0.21
C GLY A 193 -20.49 -14.86 -1.64
N TRP A 194 -21.26 -15.45 -2.55
CA TRP A 194 -21.18 -15.14 -3.98
C TRP A 194 -21.38 -13.64 -4.29
N ILE A 195 -22.31 -12.96 -3.61
CA ILE A 195 -22.54 -11.52 -3.84
C ILE A 195 -21.36 -10.69 -3.34
N ALA A 196 -20.89 -10.93 -2.11
CA ALA A 196 -19.77 -10.19 -1.55
C ALA A 196 -18.46 -10.43 -2.32
N SER A 197 -18.26 -11.62 -2.91
CA SER A 197 -17.12 -11.91 -3.78
C SER A 197 -17.10 -11.12 -5.10
N LYS A 198 -18.18 -10.39 -5.43
CA LYS A 198 -18.25 -9.52 -6.61
C LYS A 198 -18.09 -8.04 -6.26
N LEU A 199 -17.97 -7.71 -4.97
CA LEU A 199 -17.72 -6.35 -4.53
C LEU A 199 -16.21 -6.05 -4.54
N PRO A 200 -15.79 -4.77 -4.66
CA PRO A 200 -14.38 -4.42 -4.76
C PRO A 200 -13.52 -4.86 -3.57
N LYS A 201 -14.11 -4.96 -2.37
CA LYS A 201 -13.47 -5.46 -1.16
C LYS A 201 -14.38 -6.49 -0.50
N THR A 202 -13.77 -7.49 0.13
CA THR A 202 -14.47 -8.45 0.99
C THR A 202 -14.20 -8.12 2.47
N PRO A 203 -15.00 -8.64 3.41
CA PRO A 203 -14.74 -8.45 4.85
C PRO A 203 -13.38 -9.00 5.33
N TYR A 204 -12.70 -9.81 4.51
CA TYR A 204 -11.37 -10.34 4.80
C TYR A 204 -10.33 -9.26 5.09
N ILE A 205 -10.49 -8.05 4.53
CA ILE A 205 -9.61 -6.91 4.83
C ILE A 205 -9.56 -6.63 6.34
N LEU A 206 -10.67 -6.83 7.05
CA LEU A 206 -10.78 -6.63 8.50
C LEU A 206 -10.14 -7.77 9.31
N ALA A 207 -9.87 -8.92 8.68
CA ALA A 207 -9.23 -10.05 9.34
C ALA A 207 -7.74 -9.80 9.56
N PHE A 208 -7.05 -9.13 8.62
CA PHE A 208 -5.62 -8.85 8.78
C PHE A 208 -5.33 -7.62 9.64
N GLU A 209 -6.30 -6.74 9.91
CA GLU A 209 -6.09 -5.58 10.81
C GLU A 209 -5.62 -6.01 12.21
N ILE A 210 -6.03 -7.20 12.67
CA ILE A 210 -5.59 -7.75 13.96
C ILE A 210 -4.10 -8.12 14.00
N VAL A 211 -3.43 -8.21 12.85
CA VAL A 211 -1.96 -8.43 12.75
C VAL A 211 -1.19 -7.33 13.47
N TYR A 212 -1.78 -6.14 13.57
CA TYR A 212 -1.22 -4.96 14.22
C TYR A 212 -1.48 -4.90 15.73
N PHE A 213 -1.85 -6.02 16.37
CA PHE A 213 -2.10 -6.08 17.81
C PHE A 213 -0.94 -5.54 18.67
N SER A 214 0.31 -5.68 18.18
CA SER A 214 1.49 -5.19 18.89
C SER A 214 1.53 -3.67 19.04
N ASP A 215 0.80 -2.92 18.20
CA ASP A 215 0.72 -1.47 18.30
C ASP A 215 0.01 -1.09 19.60
N LEU A 216 -1.02 -1.84 20.01
CA LEU A 216 -1.71 -1.66 21.29
C LEU A 216 -0.82 -2.04 22.48
N GLU A 217 -0.05 -3.12 22.36
CA GLU A 217 0.88 -3.57 23.40
C GLU A 217 2.02 -2.56 23.60
N ARG A 218 2.57 -2.01 22.50
CA ARG A 218 3.65 -1.02 22.52
C ARG A 218 3.29 0.22 23.34
N VAL A 219 2.04 0.68 23.25
CA VAL A 219 1.54 1.83 24.02
C VAL A 219 0.87 1.44 25.33
N ASN A 220 0.99 0.18 25.76
CA ASN A 220 0.43 -0.36 27.01
C ASN A 220 -1.10 -0.18 27.14
N LEU A 221 -1.84 -0.28 26.03
CA LEU A 221 -3.30 -0.15 26.04
C LEU A 221 -4.02 -1.49 26.21
N TYR A 222 -3.42 -2.59 25.77
CA TYR A 222 -3.97 -3.93 25.92
C TYR A 222 -2.87 -4.98 25.74
N ASP A 223 -2.82 -5.99 26.61
CA ASP A 223 -1.87 -7.09 26.54
C ASP A 223 -2.56 -8.40 26.13
N PHE A 224 -2.12 -9.01 25.02
CA PHE A 224 -2.65 -10.29 24.57
C PHE A 224 -1.87 -11.46 25.21
N SER A 225 -2.58 -12.53 25.57
CA SER A 225 -1.92 -13.70 26.15
C SER A 225 -1.02 -14.42 25.14
N PRO A 226 0.04 -15.13 25.58
CA PRO A 226 0.87 -15.94 24.69
C PRO A 226 0.06 -16.97 23.87
N GLU A 227 -0.96 -17.58 24.48
CA GLU A 227 -1.86 -18.54 23.81
C GLU A 227 -2.67 -17.88 22.71
N TRP A 228 -3.11 -16.64 22.91
CA TRP A 228 -3.79 -15.86 21.89
C TRP A 228 -2.87 -15.57 20.70
N LYS A 229 -1.63 -15.12 20.96
CA LYS A 229 -0.63 -14.83 19.91
C LYS A 229 -0.27 -16.08 19.13
N HIS A 230 -0.11 -17.21 19.81
CA HIS A 230 0.12 -18.50 19.17
C HIS A 230 -1.09 -18.92 18.30
N ALA A 231 -2.31 -18.75 18.79
CA ALA A 231 -3.52 -19.06 18.01
C ALA A 231 -3.64 -18.18 16.75
N LEU A 232 -3.25 -16.90 16.83
CA LEU A 232 -3.20 -15.99 15.68
C LEU A 232 -2.22 -16.49 14.61
N LEU A 233 -0.99 -16.79 15.02
CA LEU A 233 0.06 -17.32 14.15
C LEU A 233 -0.38 -18.62 13.51
N GLN A 234 -0.87 -19.57 14.31
CA GLN A 234 -1.36 -20.86 13.84
C GLN A 234 -2.47 -20.69 12.79
N TRP A 235 -3.46 -19.84 13.05
CA TRP A 235 -4.59 -19.65 12.14
C TRP A 235 -4.13 -19.12 10.78
N PHE A 236 -3.32 -18.06 10.76
CA PHE A 236 -2.79 -17.54 9.49
C PHE A 236 -1.87 -18.55 8.83
N TYR A 237 -1.03 -19.25 9.58
CA TYR A 237 -0.16 -20.27 9.05
C TYR A 237 -0.97 -21.31 8.28
N GLU A 238 -1.99 -21.91 8.90
CA GLU A 238 -2.86 -22.94 8.31
C GLU A 238 -3.64 -22.45 7.07
N LYS A 239 -4.01 -21.17 7.02
CA LYS A 239 -4.81 -20.60 5.92
C LYS A 239 -4.02 -20.13 4.72
N GLN A 240 -2.68 -20.11 4.79
CA GLN A 240 -1.84 -19.78 3.64
C GLN A 240 -2.08 -20.79 2.51
N ASP A 241 -2.37 -20.28 1.31
CA ASP A 241 -2.68 -21.12 0.17
C ASP A 241 -1.40 -21.68 -0.48
N SER A 242 -1.34 -22.99 -0.68
CA SER A 242 -0.14 -23.65 -1.19
C SER A 242 0.12 -23.43 -2.68
N LYS A 243 -0.91 -23.09 -3.46
CA LYS A 243 -0.77 -22.89 -4.92
C LYS A 243 -0.28 -21.49 -5.26
N THR A 244 -0.76 -20.51 -4.50
CA THR A 244 -0.45 -19.09 -4.73
C THR A 244 0.62 -18.56 -3.79
N GLY A 245 0.80 -19.21 -2.65
CA GLY A 245 1.58 -18.70 -1.51
C GLY A 245 0.88 -17.57 -0.76
N PHE A 246 -0.30 -17.12 -1.20
CA PHE A 246 -0.99 -15.96 -0.66
C PHE A 246 -2.03 -16.31 0.41
N TRP A 247 -2.45 -15.26 1.11
CA TRP A 247 -3.65 -15.25 1.93
C TRP A 247 -4.77 -14.52 1.19
N GLY A 248 -6.01 -14.78 1.58
CA GLY A 248 -7.16 -14.13 0.94
C GLY A 248 -8.49 -14.78 1.34
N PRO A 249 -9.60 -14.13 0.95
CA PRO A 249 -10.93 -14.68 1.17
C PRO A 249 -11.14 -15.95 0.35
N ARG A 250 -11.85 -16.92 0.93
CA ARG A 250 -12.29 -18.13 0.23
C ARG A 250 -13.77 -18.05 -0.12
N LEU A 251 -14.16 -18.55 -1.29
CA LEU A 251 -15.57 -18.64 -1.65
C LEU A 251 -16.27 -19.65 -0.72
N ARG A 252 -17.31 -19.23 -0.01
CA ARG A 252 -18.00 -20.06 0.99
C ARG A 252 -18.52 -21.39 0.43
N SER A 253 -18.95 -21.41 -0.84
CA SER A 253 -19.52 -22.61 -1.46
C SER A 253 -18.50 -23.67 -1.87
N SER A 254 -17.24 -23.28 -2.15
CA SER A 254 -16.23 -24.19 -2.70
C SER A 254 -14.94 -24.26 -1.89
N GLY A 255 -14.73 -23.35 -0.95
CA GLY A 255 -13.46 -23.18 -0.22
C GLY A 255 -12.30 -22.68 -1.09
N GLN A 256 -12.54 -22.40 -2.39
CA GLN A 256 -11.51 -21.91 -3.29
C GLN A 256 -11.12 -20.48 -2.93
N LEU A 257 -9.81 -20.21 -2.98
CA LEU A 257 -9.27 -18.87 -2.81
C LEU A 257 -9.78 -17.96 -3.94
N LEU A 258 -10.33 -16.80 -3.59
CA LEU A 258 -10.79 -15.82 -4.57
C LEU A 258 -9.60 -15.08 -5.18
N ASP A 259 -9.69 -14.80 -6.49
CA ASP A 259 -8.74 -13.96 -7.26
C ASP A 259 -7.25 -14.32 -7.08
N SER A 260 -6.99 -15.62 -6.86
CA SER A 260 -5.68 -16.17 -6.55
C SER A 260 -5.00 -15.52 -5.34
N GLY A 261 -5.79 -15.03 -4.38
CA GLY A 261 -5.33 -14.40 -3.15
C GLY A 261 -5.33 -12.88 -3.18
N ASP A 262 -5.37 -12.32 -1.98
CA ASP A 262 -5.34 -10.90 -1.71
C ASP A 262 -3.90 -10.46 -1.43
N LEU A 263 -3.31 -9.78 -2.40
CA LEU A 263 -1.95 -9.24 -2.29
C LEU A 263 -1.83 -8.20 -1.18
N VAL A 264 -2.90 -7.41 -0.96
CA VAL A 264 -2.94 -6.40 0.09
C VAL A 264 -2.84 -7.10 1.43
N ALA A 265 -3.77 -8.00 1.72
CA ALA A 265 -3.75 -8.76 2.96
C ALA A 265 -2.43 -9.53 3.14
N THR A 266 -1.93 -10.16 2.08
CA THR A 266 -0.65 -10.88 2.09
C THR A 266 0.50 -9.99 2.52
N SER A 267 0.58 -8.75 2.02
CA SER A 267 1.65 -7.81 2.39
C SER A 267 1.67 -7.44 3.87
N HIS A 268 0.51 -7.53 4.53
CA HIS A 268 0.36 -7.29 5.97
C HIS A 268 0.66 -8.57 6.77
N ILE A 269 0.03 -9.69 6.40
CA ILE A 269 0.12 -10.98 7.10
C ILE A 269 1.53 -11.56 7.08
N VAL A 270 2.26 -11.44 5.97
CA VAL A 270 3.62 -11.99 5.82
C VAL A 270 4.58 -11.52 6.91
N ARG A 271 4.36 -10.31 7.45
CA ARG A 271 5.18 -9.70 8.52
C ARG A 271 5.04 -10.42 9.87
N LEU A 272 3.99 -11.22 10.07
CA LEU A 272 3.90 -12.12 11.22
C LEU A 272 4.98 -13.21 11.18
N PHE A 273 5.37 -13.65 9.99
CA PHE A 273 6.23 -14.81 9.81
C PHE A 273 7.68 -14.45 9.51
N VAL A 274 7.93 -13.29 8.87
CA VAL A 274 9.28 -12.84 8.53
C VAL A 274 9.55 -11.38 8.93
N ASP A 275 10.82 -11.06 9.14
CA ASP A 275 11.29 -9.68 9.30
C ASP A 275 11.41 -8.95 7.95
N ASP A 276 11.78 -7.65 7.98
CA ASP A 276 11.95 -6.84 6.77
C ASP A 276 13.18 -7.24 5.91
N GLN A 277 13.88 -8.31 6.30
CA GLN A 277 14.98 -8.93 5.55
C GLN A 277 14.63 -10.32 5.01
N GLY A 278 13.47 -10.88 5.37
CA GLY A 278 12.99 -12.19 4.93
C GLY A 278 13.35 -13.34 5.87
N ASN A 279 13.96 -13.05 7.03
CA ASN A 279 14.29 -14.08 8.03
C ASN A 279 13.04 -14.47 8.81
N ASN A 280 12.88 -15.76 9.10
CA ASN A 280 11.75 -16.25 9.87
C ASN A 280 11.79 -15.69 11.31
N ARG A 281 10.67 -15.13 11.78
CA ARG A 281 10.51 -14.63 13.15
C ARG A 281 10.28 -15.74 14.17
N HIS A 282 9.63 -16.82 13.72
CA HIS A 282 9.23 -17.94 14.57
C HIS A 282 9.73 -19.24 13.93
N SER A 283 10.52 -20.02 14.66
CA SER A 283 11.00 -21.32 14.19
C SER A 283 9.88 -22.33 13.96
N GLU A 284 8.81 -22.24 14.76
CA GLU A 284 7.62 -23.08 14.64
C GLU A 284 6.74 -22.72 13.43
N PHE A 285 6.75 -21.44 13.02
CA PHE A 285 5.93 -20.91 11.93
C PHE A 285 6.79 -20.23 10.86
N PRO A 286 7.65 -20.97 10.13
CA PRO A 286 8.44 -20.40 9.04
C PRO A 286 7.55 -20.00 7.87
N LEU A 287 7.88 -18.94 7.13
CA LEU A 287 7.09 -18.57 5.96
C LEU A 287 7.11 -19.70 4.91
N ARG A 288 5.93 -20.23 4.57
CA ARG A 288 5.78 -21.33 3.60
C ARG A 288 5.55 -20.82 2.18
N TYR A 289 5.71 -21.72 1.21
CA TYR A 289 5.34 -21.51 -0.20
C TYR A 289 5.98 -20.27 -0.85
N LYS A 290 7.21 -19.92 -0.44
CA LYS A 290 7.93 -18.72 -0.91
C LYS A 290 8.06 -18.66 -2.43
N GLU A 291 8.34 -19.79 -3.09
CA GLU A 291 8.45 -19.86 -4.55
C GLU A 291 7.12 -19.54 -5.26
N ALA A 292 6.02 -20.15 -4.79
CA ALA A 292 4.68 -19.87 -5.33
C ALA A 292 4.31 -18.40 -5.09
N MET A 293 4.59 -17.87 -3.90
CA MET A 293 4.38 -16.46 -3.56
C MET A 293 5.17 -15.54 -4.50
N PHE A 294 6.43 -15.85 -4.78
CA PHE A 294 7.28 -15.07 -5.68
C PHE A 294 6.70 -15.04 -7.10
N ALA A 295 6.38 -16.21 -7.65
CA ALA A 295 5.85 -16.33 -9.00
C ALA A 295 4.50 -15.58 -9.17
N ASN A 296 3.58 -15.72 -8.22
CA ASN A 296 2.30 -15.02 -8.25
C ASN A 296 2.45 -13.51 -8.04
N THR A 297 3.43 -13.08 -7.24
CA THR A 297 3.75 -11.65 -7.07
C THR A 297 4.29 -11.06 -8.37
N LEU A 298 5.19 -11.75 -9.07
CA LEU A 298 5.66 -11.34 -10.40
C LEU A 298 4.53 -11.26 -11.42
N GLN A 299 3.62 -12.23 -11.42
CA GLN A 299 2.46 -12.21 -12.31
C GLN A 299 1.59 -10.99 -12.07
N LYS A 300 1.29 -10.65 -10.81
CA LYS A 300 0.51 -9.44 -10.47
C LYS A 300 1.24 -8.15 -10.87
N LEU A 301 2.56 -8.06 -10.68
CA LEU A 301 3.36 -6.91 -11.13
C LEU A 301 3.46 -6.77 -12.65
N SER A 302 3.29 -7.86 -13.38
CA SER A 302 3.34 -7.87 -14.84
C SER A 302 2.02 -7.38 -15.47
N MET A 303 0.98 -7.16 -14.67
CA MET A 303 -0.30 -6.66 -15.17
C MET A 303 -0.14 -5.20 -15.65
N PRO A 304 -0.62 -4.87 -16.86
CA PRO A 304 -0.51 -3.51 -17.38
C PRO A 304 -1.33 -2.53 -16.54
N MET A 305 -0.86 -1.30 -16.46
CA MET A 305 -1.60 -0.22 -15.81
C MET A 305 -2.97 -0.03 -16.48
N PRO A 306 -4.07 -0.08 -15.72
CA PRO A 306 -5.42 0.08 -16.27
C PRO A 306 -5.67 1.53 -16.71
N LYS A 307 -6.72 1.74 -17.52
CA LYS A 307 -7.10 3.08 -18.00
C LYS A 307 -8.05 3.81 -17.04
N ASN A 308 -8.87 3.07 -16.29
CA ASN A 308 -9.84 3.63 -15.36
C ASN A 308 -9.13 4.09 -14.07
N LEU A 309 -9.46 5.28 -13.54
CA LEU A 309 -8.79 5.85 -12.37
C LEU A 309 -8.96 5.01 -11.08
N ALA A 310 -10.14 4.42 -10.86
CA ALA A 310 -10.37 3.57 -9.69
C ALA A 310 -9.56 2.26 -9.79
N GLU A 311 -9.48 1.68 -10.98
CA GLU A 311 -8.62 0.53 -11.22
C GLU A 311 -7.12 0.89 -11.13
N GLN A 312 -6.73 2.10 -11.56
CA GLN A 312 -5.36 2.59 -11.43
C GLN A 312 -4.94 2.73 -9.98
N HIS A 313 -5.84 3.22 -9.13
CA HIS A 313 -5.62 3.31 -7.69
C HIS A 313 -5.30 1.94 -7.09
N ASP A 314 -6.16 0.94 -7.31
CA ASP A 314 -5.92 -0.42 -6.82
C ASP A 314 -4.65 -1.04 -7.42
N TRP A 315 -4.37 -0.77 -8.71
CA TRP A 315 -3.15 -1.23 -9.38
C TRP A 315 -1.88 -0.60 -8.78
N SER A 316 -1.89 0.68 -8.42
CA SER A 316 -0.74 1.36 -7.82
C SER A 316 -0.45 0.80 -6.43
N LEU A 317 -1.48 0.65 -5.60
CA LEU A 317 -1.38 0.01 -4.28
C LEU A 317 -0.86 -1.43 -4.37
N ALA A 318 -1.36 -2.21 -5.33
CA ALA A 318 -0.91 -3.57 -5.57
C ALA A 318 0.57 -3.59 -6.00
N THR A 319 0.95 -2.72 -6.93
CA THR A 319 2.33 -2.62 -7.44
C THR A 319 3.31 -2.34 -6.30
N PHE A 320 3.01 -1.33 -5.50
CA PHE A 320 3.85 -0.96 -4.36
C PHE A 320 4.04 -2.13 -3.37
N ARG A 321 2.93 -2.76 -2.97
CA ARG A 321 2.94 -3.87 -2.01
C ARG A 321 3.66 -5.10 -2.55
N ALA A 322 3.48 -5.41 -3.83
CA ALA A 322 4.18 -6.52 -4.47
C ALA A 322 5.69 -6.28 -4.54
N LEU A 323 6.14 -5.06 -4.88
CA LEU A 323 7.56 -4.71 -4.83
C LEU A 323 8.15 -4.96 -3.45
N ARG A 324 7.47 -4.49 -2.40
CA ARG A 324 7.89 -4.72 -1.01
C ARG A 324 7.96 -6.21 -0.66
N ILE A 325 6.98 -7.02 -1.08
CA ILE A 325 6.99 -8.47 -0.85
C ILE A 325 8.24 -9.10 -1.48
N LEU A 326 8.50 -8.79 -2.75
CA LEU A 326 9.67 -9.34 -3.46
C LEU A 326 10.97 -8.90 -2.78
N THR A 327 11.17 -7.60 -2.57
CA THR A 327 12.45 -7.05 -2.13
C THR A 327 12.72 -7.32 -0.66
N ASN A 328 11.71 -7.29 0.21
CA ASN A 328 11.95 -7.41 1.65
C ASN A 328 11.86 -8.86 2.11
N PHE A 329 10.86 -9.60 1.66
CA PHE A 329 10.49 -10.87 2.29
C PHE A 329 10.97 -12.10 1.52
N LEU A 330 11.05 -12.02 0.19
CA LEU A 330 11.33 -13.20 -0.64
C LEU A 330 12.69 -13.15 -1.35
N TRP A 331 13.37 -12.00 -1.37
CA TRP A 331 14.57 -11.81 -2.19
C TRP A 331 15.73 -12.75 -1.83
N SER A 332 15.94 -13.02 -0.54
CA SER A 332 17.07 -13.84 -0.07
C SER A 332 17.03 -15.25 -0.68
N ASP A 333 15.85 -15.82 -0.78
CA ASP A 333 15.63 -17.22 -1.13
C ASP A 333 15.27 -17.39 -2.62
N ALA A 334 15.15 -16.29 -3.36
CA ALA A 334 14.81 -16.31 -4.78
C ALA A 334 15.97 -16.81 -5.65
N SER A 335 15.66 -17.66 -6.62
CA SER A 335 16.59 -18.09 -7.66
C SER A 335 17.08 -16.91 -8.52
N THR A 336 18.22 -17.08 -9.19
CA THR A 336 18.76 -16.07 -10.12
C THR A 336 17.76 -15.71 -11.22
N GLU A 337 17.10 -16.70 -11.83
CA GLU A 337 16.08 -16.47 -12.87
C GLU A 337 14.90 -15.64 -12.37
N ASN A 338 14.46 -15.89 -11.13
CA ASN A 338 13.41 -15.12 -10.47
C ASN A 338 13.85 -13.68 -10.21
N LYS A 339 15.08 -13.47 -9.75
CA LYS A 339 15.66 -12.14 -9.53
C LYS A 339 15.81 -11.36 -10.84
N ASP A 340 16.26 -12.00 -11.92
CA ASP A 340 16.39 -11.40 -13.24
C ASP A 340 15.03 -11.00 -13.83
N SER A 341 14.02 -11.84 -13.63
CA SER A 341 12.64 -11.55 -14.06
C SER A 341 12.05 -10.39 -13.27
N ALA A 342 12.21 -10.40 -11.94
CA ALA A 342 11.80 -9.31 -11.06
C ALA A 342 12.45 -7.98 -11.46
N ARG A 343 13.76 -8.02 -11.74
CA ARG A 343 14.53 -6.85 -12.15
C ARG A 343 13.97 -6.23 -13.43
N LYS A 344 13.74 -7.00 -14.49
CA LYS A 344 13.14 -6.49 -15.75
C LYS A 344 11.77 -5.83 -15.52
N ILE A 345 10.95 -6.41 -14.65
CA ILE A 345 9.64 -5.85 -14.30
C ILE A 345 9.80 -4.53 -13.52
N MET A 346 10.72 -4.47 -12.56
CA MET A 346 11.03 -3.24 -11.81
C MET A 346 11.54 -2.12 -12.73
N GLU A 347 12.39 -2.45 -13.71
CA GLU A 347 12.87 -1.50 -14.71
C GLU A 347 11.69 -0.90 -15.50
N ASN A 348 10.76 -1.74 -15.95
CA ASN A 348 9.57 -1.30 -16.68
C ASN A 348 8.63 -0.45 -15.82
N ILE A 349 8.44 -0.81 -14.55
CA ILE A 349 7.63 -0.01 -13.61
C ILE A 349 8.28 1.36 -13.41
N MET A 350 9.61 1.43 -13.23
CA MET A 350 10.33 2.69 -13.08
C MET A 350 10.14 3.60 -14.31
N ARG A 351 10.33 3.05 -15.53
CA ARG A 351 10.07 3.81 -16.77
C ARG A 351 8.65 4.36 -16.81
N ASN A 352 7.66 3.50 -16.57
CA ASN A 352 6.25 3.87 -16.61
C ASN A 352 5.92 4.95 -15.58
N LYS A 353 6.47 4.87 -14.36
CA LYS A 353 6.28 5.87 -13.31
C LYS A 353 6.82 7.24 -13.74
N PHE A 354 8.03 7.30 -14.27
CA PHE A 354 8.58 8.55 -14.79
C PHE A 354 7.83 9.07 -16.03
N GLU A 355 7.40 8.20 -16.94
CA GLU A 355 6.72 8.63 -18.15
C GLU A 355 5.31 9.16 -17.91
N LYS A 356 4.59 8.63 -16.92
CA LYS A 356 3.14 8.88 -16.76
C LYS A 356 2.76 9.67 -15.53
N PHE A 357 3.64 9.75 -14.52
CA PHE A 357 3.32 10.32 -13.21
C PHE A 357 4.30 11.41 -12.79
N TYR A 358 5.50 11.48 -13.36
CA TYR A 358 6.43 12.57 -13.07
C TYR A 358 5.96 13.86 -13.73
N ILE A 359 5.92 14.96 -12.97
CA ILE A 359 5.57 16.30 -13.45
C ILE A 359 6.87 17.12 -13.54
N PRO A 360 7.50 17.26 -14.72
CA PRO A 360 8.85 17.81 -14.82
C PRO A 360 9.00 19.23 -14.29
N ASP A 361 7.99 20.08 -14.51
CA ASP A 361 8.00 21.49 -14.09
C ASP A 361 7.92 21.64 -12.56
N GLN A 362 7.28 20.68 -11.90
CA GLN A 362 7.17 20.65 -10.45
C GLN A 362 8.29 19.83 -9.80
N GLY A 363 8.88 18.89 -10.53
CA GLY A 363 9.96 18.05 -10.02
C GLY A 363 9.49 16.98 -9.02
N ALA A 364 8.20 16.62 -9.06
CA ALA A 364 7.54 15.69 -8.15
C ALA A 364 6.56 14.79 -8.93
N PHE A 365 5.85 13.90 -8.24
CA PHE A 365 4.98 12.90 -8.86
C PHE A 365 3.52 13.07 -8.49
N SER A 366 2.63 12.83 -9.45
CA SER A 366 1.21 12.65 -9.20
C SER A 366 0.91 11.19 -8.84
N TYR A 367 -0.17 10.96 -8.10
CA TYR A 367 -0.63 9.60 -7.81
C TYR A 367 -1.34 8.97 -9.02
N TYR A 368 -2.05 9.78 -9.80
CA TYR A 368 -2.79 9.34 -10.98
C TYR A 368 -2.09 9.74 -12.29
N SER A 369 -2.14 8.86 -13.28
CA SER A 369 -1.55 9.14 -14.59
C SER A 369 -2.29 10.28 -15.30
N GLY A 370 -1.55 11.18 -15.95
CA GLY A 370 -2.13 12.29 -16.71
C GLY A 370 -2.67 13.45 -15.86
N ALA A 371 -2.43 13.45 -14.55
CA ALA A 371 -2.66 14.62 -13.72
C ALA A 371 -1.72 15.77 -14.15
N LEU A 372 -2.18 17.01 -13.99
CA LEU A 372 -1.40 18.20 -14.34
C LEU A 372 -0.50 18.66 -13.18
N GLU A 373 -0.77 18.21 -11.96
CA GLU A 373 -0.06 18.61 -10.76
C GLU A 373 0.40 17.38 -9.97
N ALA A 374 1.54 17.51 -9.30
CA ALA A 374 2.05 16.50 -8.38
C ALA A 374 1.29 16.55 -7.05
N ASP A 375 1.31 15.45 -6.31
CA ASP A 375 0.67 15.33 -5.02
C ASP A 375 1.53 14.54 -4.02
N LEU A 376 1.15 14.63 -2.74
CA LEU A 376 1.90 13.99 -1.65
C LEU A 376 1.90 12.45 -1.75
N ASP A 377 0.81 11.85 -2.20
CA ASP A 377 0.67 10.38 -2.28
C ASP A 377 1.57 9.81 -3.39
N GLY A 378 1.55 10.40 -4.59
CA GLY A 378 2.41 10.01 -5.71
C GLY A 378 3.89 10.23 -5.43
N THR A 379 4.22 11.37 -4.80
CA THR A 379 5.59 11.70 -4.41
C THR A 379 6.11 10.80 -3.28
N GLY A 380 5.26 10.42 -2.33
CA GLY A 380 5.61 9.43 -1.31
C GLY A 380 5.79 8.03 -1.88
N GLU A 381 4.93 7.62 -2.82
CA GLU A 381 5.01 6.30 -3.43
C GLU A 381 6.35 6.09 -4.16
N ILE A 382 6.82 7.07 -4.95
CA ILE A 382 8.12 6.95 -5.63
C ILE A 382 9.28 6.93 -4.63
N LEU A 383 9.20 7.70 -3.55
CA LEU A 383 10.25 7.73 -2.52
C LEU A 383 10.40 6.36 -1.87
N ASP A 384 9.28 5.74 -1.50
CA ASP A 384 9.29 4.40 -0.94
C ASP A 384 9.69 3.34 -1.95
N MET A 385 9.35 3.50 -3.24
CA MET A 385 9.84 2.61 -4.29
C MET A 385 11.37 2.66 -4.41
N LEU A 386 11.97 3.85 -4.43
CA LEU A 386 13.43 4.03 -4.42
C LEU A 386 14.07 3.40 -3.19
N ARG A 387 13.42 3.50 -2.02
CA ARG A 387 13.86 2.83 -0.79
C ARG A 387 13.77 1.31 -0.91
N ASN A 388 12.70 0.78 -1.48
CA ASN A 388 12.46 -0.67 -1.59
C ASN A 388 13.40 -1.35 -2.57
N ILE A 389 13.77 -0.69 -3.67
CA ILE A 389 14.78 -1.21 -4.61
C ILE A 389 16.23 -0.91 -4.18
N GLY A 390 16.42 -0.22 -3.05
CA GLY A 390 17.73 -0.04 -2.42
C GLY A 390 18.54 1.19 -2.86
N VAL A 391 17.96 2.13 -3.62
CA VAL A 391 18.66 3.36 -4.03
C VAL A 391 19.12 4.20 -2.84
N LEU A 392 18.30 4.22 -1.78
CA LEU A 392 18.47 5.10 -0.62
C LEU A 392 19.18 4.43 0.55
N SER A 393 19.65 3.19 0.39
CA SER A 393 20.30 2.43 1.46
C SER A 393 21.31 1.45 0.90
N ARG A 394 22.60 1.67 1.17
CA ARG A 394 23.68 0.77 0.75
C ARG A 394 23.46 -0.67 1.21
N ALA A 395 23.14 -0.87 2.48
CA ALA A 395 22.91 -2.22 3.01
C ALA A 395 21.79 -2.95 2.24
N ARG A 396 20.73 -2.23 1.85
CA ARG A 396 19.67 -2.79 1.02
C ARG A 396 20.11 -3.00 -0.42
N GLN A 397 20.87 -2.07 -1.01
CA GLN A 397 21.43 -2.20 -2.35
C GLN A 397 22.30 -3.46 -2.46
N GLU A 398 23.20 -3.69 -1.50
CA GLU A 398 24.08 -4.86 -1.47
C GLU A 398 23.29 -6.16 -1.30
N ARG A 399 22.26 -6.15 -0.43
CA ARG A 399 21.38 -7.32 -0.23
C ARG A 399 20.60 -7.68 -1.50
N LEU A 400 20.15 -6.67 -2.25
CA LEU A 400 19.33 -6.90 -3.45
C LEU A 400 20.19 -7.24 -4.67
N TRP A 401 21.27 -6.50 -4.87
CA TRP A 401 22.01 -6.48 -6.14
C TRP A 401 23.43 -7.03 -6.03
N GLY A 402 23.81 -7.53 -4.85
CA GLY A 402 25.16 -8.03 -4.55
C GLY A 402 26.10 -6.91 -4.08
N LYS A 403 27.22 -7.31 -3.46
CA LYS A 403 28.20 -6.34 -2.96
C LYS A 403 28.88 -5.61 -4.12
N ASN A 404 29.02 -4.30 -3.96
CA ASN A 404 29.50 -3.42 -5.02
C ASN A 404 30.92 -3.75 -5.51
N ASP A 405 31.81 -4.18 -4.61
CA ASP A 405 33.16 -4.63 -4.93
C ASP A 405 33.20 -5.95 -5.74
N GLN A 406 32.07 -6.66 -5.82
CA GLN A 406 31.92 -7.93 -6.52
C GLN A 406 31.10 -7.80 -7.81
N THR A 407 30.18 -6.84 -7.87
CA THR A 407 29.19 -6.73 -8.97
C THR A 407 29.49 -5.60 -9.95
N ILE A 408 30.31 -4.62 -9.56
CA ILE A 408 30.74 -3.53 -10.45
C ILE A 408 31.90 -4.00 -11.30
N THR A 409 31.79 -3.77 -12.61
CA THR A 409 32.91 -3.97 -13.53
C THR A 409 33.90 -2.82 -13.40
N ASP A 410 35.10 -3.10 -12.92
CA ASP A 410 36.20 -2.14 -12.89
C ASP A 410 36.83 -2.02 -14.29
N LEU A 411 36.68 -0.83 -14.89
CA LEU A 411 37.27 -0.48 -16.18
C LEU A 411 38.73 -0.04 -16.05
N GLY A 412 39.26 0.06 -14.83
CA GLY A 412 40.65 0.35 -14.54
C GLY A 412 40.96 1.81 -14.24
N VAL A 413 42.25 2.10 -14.20
CA VAL A 413 42.82 3.40 -13.85
C VAL A 413 43.45 4.06 -15.08
N TYR A 414 43.00 5.27 -15.38
CA TYR A 414 43.45 6.06 -16.53
C TYR A 414 44.24 7.27 -16.05
N ASN A 415 45.48 7.42 -16.51
CA ASN A 415 46.33 8.56 -16.18
C ASN A 415 46.29 9.59 -17.31
N VAL A 416 45.70 10.75 -17.04
CA VAL A 416 45.49 11.82 -18.03
C VAL A 416 46.13 13.13 -17.55
N SER A 417 46.63 13.95 -18.47
CA SER A 417 47.04 15.32 -18.12
C SER A 417 45.84 16.26 -17.98
N GLU A 418 44.76 15.94 -18.69
CA GLU A 418 43.49 16.67 -18.76
C GLU A 418 42.42 15.69 -19.21
N ILE A 419 41.23 15.79 -18.62
CA ILE A 419 40.03 15.03 -18.99
C ILE A 419 39.46 15.58 -20.28
N LYS A 420 39.18 14.67 -21.22
CA LYS A 420 38.53 14.94 -22.50
C LYS A 420 37.23 14.14 -22.62
N GLU A 421 36.42 14.54 -23.60
CA GLU A 421 35.15 13.85 -23.90
C GLU A 421 35.38 12.36 -24.22
N ASP A 422 36.46 12.07 -24.95
CA ASP A 422 36.86 10.72 -25.38
C ASP A 422 37.14 9.77 -24.20
N ASP A 423 37.53 10.30 -23.03
CA ASP A 423 37.80 9.50 -21.83
C ASP A 423 36.54 8.82 -21.29
N PHE A 424 35.34 9.26 -21.70
CA PHE A 424 34.05 8.71 -21.28
C PHE A 424 33.38 7.83 -22.34
N GLU A 425 33.97 7.68 -23.53
CA GLU A 425 33.33 6.95 -24.65
C GLU A 425 33.00 5.50 -24.30
N LEU A 426 33.85 4.83 -23.50
CA LEU A 426 33.57 3.48 -23.03
C LEU A 426 32.26 3.42 -22.23
N LEU A 427 32.04 4.35 -21.30
CA LEU A 427 30.82 4.39 -20.50
C LEU A 427 29.61 4.79 -21.34
N LYS A 428 29.73 5.77 -22.23
CA LYS A 428 28.62 6.21 -23.09
C LYS A 428 28.08 5.09 -24.00
N ASN A 429 28.95 4.17 -24.41
CA ASN A 429 28.59 3.10 -25.33
C ASN A 429 27.84 1.93 -24.67
N PHE A 430 27.91 1.75 -23.35
CA PHE A 430 27.13 0.73 -22.66
C PHE A 430 25.62 1.04 -22.72
N SER A 431 24.83 0.04 -23.11
CA SER A 431 23.37 0.20 -23.33
C SER A 431 22.56 0.16 -22.04
N ASP A 432 23.11 -0.40 -20.97
CA ASP A 432 22.48 -0.55 -19.66
C ASP A 432 22.75 0.62 -18.70
N ILE A 433 23.60 1.58 -19.09
CA ILE A 433 23.84 2.82 -18.33
C ILE A 433 22.74 3.85 -18.61
N ASN A 434 22.02 4.23 -17.56
CA ASN A 434 21.06 5.35 -17.56
C ASN A 434 21.75 6.68 -17.24
N SER A 435 22.61 6.70 -16.22
CA SER A 435 23.31 7.90 -15.75
C SER A 435 24.74 7.59 -15.33
N ILE A 436 25.61 8.59 -15.38
CA ILE A 436 26.99 8.54 -14.90
C ILE A 436 27.11 9.57 -13.78
N ARG A 437 27.74 9.19 -12.67
CA ARG A 437 28.05 10.10 -11.56
C ARG A 437 29.55 10.27 -11.42
N LEU A 438 29.97 11.51 -11.20
CA LEU A 438 31.34 11.87 -10.88
C LEU A 438 31.48 12.01 -9.36
N TYR A 439 32.57 11.49 -8.78
CA TYR A 439 32.82 11.55 -7.34
C TYR A 439 34.21 12.06 -7.03
N ARG A 440 34.31 12.78 -5.90
CA ARG A 440 35.59 13.22 -5.33
C ARG A 440 36.37 12.10 -4.64
N ILE A 441 35.64 11.15 -4.08
CA ILE A 441 36.13 10.05 -3.25
C ILE A 441 35.40 8.80 -3.73
N ASP A 442 36.08 7.66 -3.69
CA ASP A 442 35.50 6.37 -4.05
C ASP A 442 34.26 6.05 -3.19
N PRO A 443 33.06 5.97 -3.79
CA PRO A 443 31.82 5.74 -3.03
C PRO A 443 31.63 4.28 -2.62
N VAL A 444 32.46 3.33 -3.10
CA VAL A 444 32.29 1.89 -2.88
C VAL A 444 32.24 1.53 -1.37
N HIS A 445 32.98 2.27 -0.54
CA HIS A 445 33.06 2.03 0.90
C HIS A 445 32.23 2.99 1.75
N ASP A 446 31.50 3.94 1.16
CA ASP A 446 30.62 4.88 1.86
C ASP A 446 29.18 4.77 1.33
N SER A 447 28.70 5.77 0.59
CA SER A 447 27.39 5.82 -0.05
C SER A 447 27.48 6.44 -1.44
N TYR A 448 26.70 5.93 -2.39
CA TYR A 448 26.58 6.50 -3.74
C TYR A 448 25.77 7.81 -3.80
N THR A 449 25.20 8.24 -2.67
CA THR A 449 24.56 9.56 -2.55
C THR A 449 25.49 10.61 -1.94
N SER A 450 26.68 10.20 -1.48
CA SER A 450 27.68 11.06 -0.85
C SER A 450 28.75 11.51 -1.85
N ASN A 451 29.32 12.71 -1.65
CA ASN A 451 30.49 13.21 -2.39
C ASN A 451 30.33 13.26 -3.92
N VAL A 452 29.09 13.28 -4.40
CA VAL A 452 28.76 13.41 -5.83
C VAL A 452 29.10 14.82 -6.28
N VAL A 453 29.83 14.90 -7.39
CA VAL A 453 30.25 16.16 -8.03
C VAL A 453 29.26 16.56 -9.11
N SER A 454 28.80 15.61 -9.91
CA SER A 454 27.93 15.86 -11.06
C SER A 454 27.22 14.57 -11.46
N VAL A 455 26.03 14.73 -12.04
CA VAL A 455 25.32 13.69 -12.81
C VAL A 455 25.42 14.02 -14.29
N ILE A 456 25.58 12.99 -15.11
CA ILE A 456 25.66 13.06 -16.56
C ILE A 456 24.70 12.03 -17.13
N TYR A 457 23.84 12.44 -18.06
CA TYR A 457 23.07 11.52 -18.88
C TYR A 457 23.75 11.33 -20.22
N PRO A 458 24.40 10.16 -20.46
CA PRO A 458 25.10 9.91 -21.72
C PRO A 458 24.12 9.75 -22.90
N LYS A 459 22.84 9.47 -22.61
CA LYS A 459 21.76 9.27 -23.57
C LYS A 459 20.50 9.97 -23.05
N GLU A 460 19.58 10.30 -23.94
CA GLU A 460 18.27 10.79 -23.54
C GLU A 460 17.53 9.72 -22.73
N THR A 461 16.96 10.11 -21.58
CA THR A 461 16.21 9.22 -20.69
C THR A 461 15.08 9.99 -20.01
N SER A 462 13.96 9.32 -19.79
CA SER A 462 12.84 9.81 -18.97
C SER A 462 13.10 9.59 -17.47
N VAL A 463 13.99 8.66 -17.11
CA VAL A 463 14.23 8.28 -15.71
C VAL A 463 15.40 9.08 -15.15
N LEU A 464 15.08 9.94 -14.19
CA LEU A 464 16.07 10.78 -13.53
C LEU A 464 16.89 9.98 -12.51
N ASP A 465 18.15 10.34 -12.42
CA ASP A 465 19.05 9.92 -11.36
C ASP A 465 18.57 10.48 -10.01
N SER A 466 18.74 9.71 -8.93
CA SER A 466 18.32 10.12 -7.59
C SER A 466 18.95 11.45 -7.14
N MET A 467 20.16 11.76 -7.60
CA MET A 467 20.87 12.99 -7.26
C MET A 467 20.30 14.23 -7.98
N GLU A 468 19.56 14.05 -9.06
CA GLU A 468 18.73 15.11 -9.67
C GLU A 468 17.32 15.13 -9.07
N LEU A 469 16.73 13.96 -8.84
CA LEU A 469 15.34 13.83 -8.42
C LEU A 469 15.10 14.32 -6.98
N LEU A 470 15.87 13.85 -6.01
CA LEU A 470 15.60 14.12 -4.59
C LEU A 470 15.64 15.62 -4.24
N PRO A 471 16.62 16.43 -4.74
CA PRO A 471 16.59 17.87 -4.50
C PRO A 471 15.36 18.56 -5.09
N LYS A 472 14.86 18.09 -6.24
CA LYS A 472 13.63 18.62 -6.86
C LYS A 472 12.40 18.30 -6.02
N MET A 473 12.29 17.08 -5.53
CA MET A 473 11.21 16.69 -4.61
C MET A 473 11.23 17.52 -3.32
N SER A 474 12.42 17.75 -2.74
CA SER A 474 12.56 18.59 -1.55
C SER A 474 12.14 20.04 -1.80
N ARG A 475 12.49 20.61 -2.97
CA ARG A 475 12.02 21.94 -3.36
C ARG A 475 10.50 22.00 -3.49
N TRP A 476 9.92 21.06 -4.24
CA TRP A 476 8.47 20.97 -4.40
C TRP A 476 7.75 20.86 -3.05
N LEU A 477 8.27 20.04 -2.14
CA LEU A 477 7.66 19.84 -0.83
C LEU A 477 7.66 21.11 0.01
N ASN A 478 8.70 21.94 -0.11
CA ASN A 478 8.77 23.24 0.56
C ASN A 478 7.78 24.25 -0.03
N GLU A 479 7.53 24.19 -1.34
CA GLU A 479 6.72 25.16 -2.08
C GLU A 479 5.23 24.78 -2.17
N THR A 480 4.90 23.49 -2.12
CA THR A 480 3.53 23.01 -2.28
C THR A 480 2.63 23.46 -1.13
N PRO A 481 1.39 23.91 -1.41
CA PRO A 481 0.41 24.26 -0.39
C PRO A 481 -0.25 23.02 0.27
N GLN A 482 0.03 21.81 -0.23
CA GLN A 482 -0.54 20.57 0.30
C GLN A 482 0.04 20.23 1.67
N ASN A 483 -0.80 19.79 2.61
CA ASN A 483 -0.38 19.36 3.96
C ASN A 483 -0.64 17.87 4.23
N MET A 484 -1.67 17.28 3.60
CA MET A 484 -2.10 15.90 3.82
C MET A 484 -2.64 15.28 2.53
N GLY A 485 -2.14 14.09 2.17
CA GLY A 485 -2.70 13.20 1.14
C GLY A 485 -3.68 12.19 1.74
N ASN A 486 -4.04 11.15 0.98
CA ASN A 486 -4.88 10.06 1.50
C ASN A 486 -4.11 9.17 2.49
N TRP A 487 -2.81 8.98 2.26
CA TRP A 487 -1.96 8.12 3.09
C TRP A 487 -0.67 8.79 3.55
N ILE A 488 -0.23 9.82 2.83
CA ILE A 488 1.05 10.48 3.07
C ILE A 488 0.83 11.91 3.55
N SER A 489 1.45 12.28 4.68
CA SER A 489 1.48 13.67 5.15
C SER A 489 2.73 14.39 4.66
N LYS A 490 2.64 15.73 4.52
CA LYS A 490 3.80 16.56 4.19
C LYS A 490 4.91 16.44 5.23
N GLU A 491 4.54 16.44 6.51
CA GLU A 491 5.48 16.30 7.63
C GLU A 491 6.26 14.99 7.56
N TRP A 492 5.60 13.87 7.26
CA TRP A 492 6.27 12.59 7.08
C TRP A 492 7.29 12.64 5.94
N LEU A 493 6.92 13.19 4.78
CA LEU A 493 7.85 13.32 3.64
C LEU A 493 9.05 14.22 3.97
N ILE A 494 8.85 15.30 4.72
CA ILE A 494 9.95 16.19 5.14
C ILE A 494 10.93 15.39 6.00
N GLN A 495 10.43 14.64 6.98
CA GLN A 495 11.27 13.82 7.86
C GLN A 495 12.04 12.75 7.08
N GLU A 496 11.37 12.06 6.15
CA GLU A 496 12.01 11.02 5.34
C GLU A 496 13.08 11.59 4.39
N LEU A 497 12.82 12.73 3.75
CA LEU A 497 13.81 13.39 2.87
C LEU A 497 14.96 14.03 3.65
N ALA A 498 14.72 14.53 4.86
CA ALA A 498 15.76 15.09 5.73
C ALA A 498 16.78 14.04 6.19
N ALA A 499 16.36 12.77 6.29
CA ALA A 499 17.25 11.65 6.60
C ALA A 499 18.15 11.25 5.42
N ILE A 500 17.97 11.82 4.23
CA ILE A 500 18.68 11.46 3.00
C ILE A 500 19.53 12.65 2.53
N GLN A 501 20.77 12.38 2.12
CA GLN A 501 21.58 13.39 1.45
C GLN A 501 21.01 13.70 0.06
N ASN A 502 20.44 14.90 -0.09
CA ASN A 502 19.70 15.33 -1.28
C ASN A 502 20.11 16.74 -1.76
N GLN A 503 21.40 17.08 -1.59
CA GLN A 503 21.91 18.37 -2.04
C GLN A 503 21.97 18.42 -3.58
N PRO A 504 21.57 19.54 -4.21
CA PRO A 504 21.66 19.69 -5.66
C PRO A 504 23.09 19.52 -6.16
N VAL A 505 23.25 18.77 -7.25
CA VAL A 505 24.51 18.67 -7.99
C VAL A 505 24.30 19.13 -9.44
N PRO A 506 25.35 19.66 -10.11
CA PRO A 506 25.32 19.88 -11.54
C PRO A 506 24.83 18.65 -12.32
N VAL A 507 23.97 18.90 -13.30
CA VAL A 507 23.41 17.87 -14.19
C VAL A 507 23.70 18.27 -15.64
N SER A 508 24.29 17.37 -16.41
CA SER A 508 24.51 17.56 -17.84
C SER A 508 23.79 16.51 -18.67
N LYS A 509 23.21 16.93 -19.81
CA LYS A 509 22.53 16.07 -20.77
C LYS A 509 23.36 16.03 -22.06
N GLY A 510 23.84 14.85 -22.45
CA GLY A 510 24.56 14.64 -23.71
C GLY A 510 26.02 15.08 -23.78
N GLY A 511 26.53 15.87 -22.82
CA GLY A 511 27.94 16.31 -22.78
C GLY A 511 28.56 16.21 -21.39
N ILE A 512 29.88 15.97 -21.32
CA ILE A 512 30.62 15.95 -20.06
C ILE A 512 30.91 17.39 -19.61
N PRO A 513 30.72 17.74 -18.32
CA PRO A 513 31.10 19.05 -17.80
C PRO A 513 32.62 19.11 -17.59
N LEU A 514 33.38 19.20 -18.69
CA LEU A 514 34.84 19.05 -18.70
C LEU A 514 35.56 20.04 -17.77
N GLU A 515 35.11 21.29 -17.70
CA GLU A 515 35.71 22.30 -16.82
C GLU A 515 35.59 21.90 -15.34
N LEU A 516 34.40 21.45 -14.93
CA LEU A 516 34.15 20.96 -13.57
C LEU A 516 34.96 19.68 -13.29
N ALA A 517 34.94 18.73 -14.22
CA ALA A 517 35.66 17.47 -14.08
C ALA A 517 37.17 17.70 -13.96
N ASN A 518 37.76 18.55 -14.80
CA ASN A 518 39.16 18.91 -14.75
C ASN A 518 39.52 19.68 -13.47
N THR A 519 38.68 20.63 -13.04
CA THR A 519 38.89 21.36 -11.78
C THR A 519 38.94 20.40 -10.59
N VAL A 520 38.03 19.42 -10.56
CA VAL A 520 38.00 18.40 -9.51
C VAL A 520 39.22 17.49 -9.59
N LEU A 521 39.59 17.02 -10.79
CA LEU A 521 40.78 16.19 -10.99
C LEU A 521 42.07 16.91 -10.56
N GLN A 522 42.23 18.19 -10.89
CA GLN A 522 43.40 18.99 -10.51
C GLN A 522 43.49 19.16 -8.98
N ASN A 523 42.37 19.44 -8.32
CA ASN A 523 42.32 19.67 -6.88
C ASN A 523 42.45 18.38 -6.06
N ASN A 524 41.84 17.30 -6.52
CA ASN A 524 41.78 16.03 -5.79
C ASN A 524 42.80 14.99 -6.26
N ARG A 525 43.48 15.23 -7.39
CA ARG A 525 44.40 14.32 -8.08
C ARG A 525 43.75 13.04 -8.65
N GLU A 526 42.52 12.78 -8.28
CA GLU A 526 41.72 11.64 -8.68
C GLU A 526 40.26 12.06 -8.88
N LEU A 527 39.62 11.45 -9.87
CA LEU A 527 38.19 11.54 -10.14
C LEU A 527 37.65 10.12 -10.34
N ILE A 528 36.64 9.76 -9.55
CA ILE A 528 35.98 8.47 -9.67
C ILE A 528 34.71 8.65 -10.50
N VAL A 529 34.53 7.80 -11.50
CA VAL A 529 33.38 7.85 -12.40
C VAL A 529 32.65 6.52 -12.31
N VAL A 530 31.34 6.57 -12.04
CA VAL A 530 30.51 5.36 -11.88
C VAL A 530 29.28 5.46 -12.78
N GLY A 531 29.05 4.44 -13.59
CA GLY A 531 27.85 4.28 -14.40
C GLY A 531 26.76 3.52 -13.66
N PHE A 532 25.53 4.03 -13.71
CA PHE A 532 24.36 3.49 -13.04
C PHE A 532 23.30 3.07 -14.04
N ASP A 533 22.63 1.97 -13.76
CA ASP A 533 21.44 1.56 -14.51
C ASP A 533 20.18 2.36 -14.10
N ILE A 534 19.06 2.02 -14.73
CA ILE A 534 17.76 2.67 -14.45
C ILE A 534 17.24 2.44 -13.03
N LEU A 535 17.63 1.36 -12.36
CA LEU A 535 17.31 1.08 -10.97
C LEU A 535 18.32 1.73 -10.00
N GLN A 536 19.24 2.54 -10.53
CA GLN A 536 20.31 3.20 -9.80
C GLN A 536 21.26 2.20 -9.13
N VAL A 537 21.47 1.02 -9.74
CA VAL A 537 22.51 0.07 -9.34
C VAL A 537 23.80 0.42 -10.10
N PRO A 538 24.94 0.54 -9.41
CA PRO A 538 26.22 0.77 -10.07
C PRO A 538 26.62 -0.44 -10.91
N LYS A 539 27.08 -0.20 -12.13
CA LYS A 539 27.46 -1.25 -13.11
C LYS A 539 28.93 -1.21 -13.49
N TYR A 540 29.46 -0.01 -13.67
CA TYR A 540 30.81 0.22 -14.16
C TYR A 540 31.48 1.28 -13.32
N LYS A 541 32.78 1.11 -13.08
CA LYS A 541 33.62 2.10 -12.41
C LYS A 541 34.88 2.32 -13.21
N MET A 542 35.29 3.57 -13.33
CA MET A 542 36.63 3.94 -13.81
C MET A 542 37.23 4.98 -12.88
N THR A 543 38.55 4.95 -12.76
CA THR A 543 39.32 5.89 -11.95
C THR A 543 40.19 6.72 -12.87
N ILE A 544 40.05 8.04 -12.84
CA ILE A 544 40.88 8.96 -13.62
C ILE A 544 41.85 9.65 -12.66
N ARG A 545 43.15 9.60 -12.98
CA ARG A 545 44.23 10.20 -12.18
C ARG A 545 45.00 11.21 -13.00
N ILE A 546 45.47 12.25 -12.33
CA ILE A 546 46.34 13.23 -12.97
C ILE A 546 47.73 12.61 -13.24
N LYS A 547 48.17 12.67 -14.50
CA LYS A 547 49.50 12.25 -14.90
C LYS A 547 50.50 13.35 -14.55
N TYR A 548 51.35 13.11 -13.56
CA TYR A 548 52.49 13.99 -13.30
C TYR A 548 53.51 13.84 -14.44
N LYS A 549 54.03 14.98 -14.89
CA LYS A 549 55.18 15.02 -15.80
C LYS A 549 56.46 14.68 -15.07
#